data_AF-A0A9D7FG34-F1
#
_entry.id   AF-A0A9D7FG34-F1
#
_cell.length_a   1.000
_cell.length_b   1.000
_cell.length_c   1.000
_cell.angle_alpha   90.00
_cell.angle_beta   90.00
_cell.angle_gamma   90.00
#
_symmetry.space_group_name_H-M   'P 1'
#
loop_
_entity.id
_entity.type
_entity.pdbx_description
1 polymer ?
#
loop_
_entity_poly.entity_id
_entity_poly.type
_entity_poly.pdbx_seq_one_letter_code
_entity_poly.pdbx_strand_id
1 'polypeptide(L)'
;MFIFQSLVANFLLEYTNYIEHYGLTRNEKERVNETHSWQTDKVISRFILIDLSRHSDHHFYASKAYHTLQHHEKSPVLPGGYASAIYMALIPPIWFHVIHKRLTEYRKTVQNSVG
;
A
#
# COMPACT_ATOMS: atom_id res chain seq x y z
N MET A 1 -6.19 -22.52 -20.82
CA MET A 1 -5.57 -21.18 -20.82
C MET A 1 -6.24 -20.25 -19.81
N PHE A 2 -7.58 -20.13 -19.80
CA PHE A 2 -8.30 -19.25 -18.87
C PHE A 2 -8.08 -19.52 -17.38
N ILE A 3 -8.05 -20.80 -16.95
CA ILE A 3 -7.78 -21.13 -15.54
C ILE A 3 -6.41 -20.61 -15.11
N PHE A 4 -5.38 -20.82 -15.93
CA PHE A 4 -4.04 -20.32 -15.65
C PHE A 4 -4.01 -18.79 -15.57
N GLN A 5 -4.68 -18.10 -16.49
CA GLN A 5 -4.82 -16.64 -16.45
C GLN A 5 -5.53 -16.16 -15.18
N SER A 6 -6.61 -16.82 -14.76
CA SER A 6 -7.33 -16.50 -13.52
C SER A 6 -6.46 -16.71 -12.28
N LEU A 7 -5.67 -17.78 -12.23
CA LEU A 7 -4.75 -18.03 -11.12
C LEU A 7 -3.68 -16.94 -11.03
N VAL A 8 -3.10 -16.54 -12.17
CA VAL A 8 -2.12 -15.44 -12.22
C VAL A 8 -2.77 -14.12 -11.79
N ALA A 9 -3.98 -13.82 -12.26
CA ALA A 9 -4.69 -12.60 -11.90
C ALA A 9 -5.01 -12.54 -10.39
N ASN A 10 -5.51 -13.64 -9.81
CA ASN A 10 -5.78 -13.72 -8.37
C ASN A 10 -4.50 -13.60 -7.55
N PHE A 11 -3.43 -14.27 -7.97
CA PHE A 11 -2.13 -14.15 -7.30
C PHE A 11 -1.64 -12.70 -7.30
N LEU A 12 -1.69 -12.00 -8.44
CA LEU A 12 -1.26 -10.61 -8.52
C LEU A 12 -2.13 -9.70 -7.65
N LEU A 13 -3.45 -9.91 -7.62
CA LEU A 13 -4.38 -9.16 -6.78
C LEU A 13 -4.07 -9.35 -5.29
N GLU A 14 -3.91 -10.59 -4.83
CA GLU A 14 -3.57 -10.88 -3.43
C GLU A 14 -2.18 -10.37 -3.08
N TYR A 15 -1.25 -10.44 -4.01
CA TYR A 15 0.12 -9.98 -3.82
C TYR A 15 0.21 -8.46 -3.66
N THR A 16 -0.51 -7.68 -4.47
CA THR A 16 -0.59 -6.24 -4.31
C THR A 16 -1.32 -5.87 -3.02
N ASN A 17 -2.42 -6.54 -2.70
CA ASN A 17 -3.15 -6.36 -1.45
C ASN A 17 -2.25 -6.62 -0.22
N TYR A 18 -1.43 -7.67 -0.27
CA TYR A 18 -0.46 -7.96 0.78
C TYR A 18 0.52 -6.80 0.96
N ILE A 19 1.13 -6.31 -0.11
CA ILE A 19 2.08 -5.19 -0.07
C ILE A 19 1.43 -3.92 0.49
N GLU A 20 0.21 -3.61 0.06
CA GLU A 20 -0.53 -2.39 0.41
C GLU A 20 -0.99 -2.35 1.86
N HIS A 21 -1.25 -3.50 2.47
CA HIS A 21 -1.82 -3.56 3.81
C HIS A 21 -0.90 -4.20 4.86
N TYR A 22 0.29 -4.67 4.47
CA TYR A 22 1.19 -5.37 5.39
C TYR A 22 1.54 -4.56 6.64
N GLY A 23 1.30 -5.17 7.81
CA GLY A 23 1.71 -4.65 9.11
C GLY A 23 0.89 -3.47 9.65
N LEU A 24 -0.02 -2.92 8.85
CA LEU A 24 -0.95 -1.86 9.25
C LEU A 24 -2.16 -2.50 9.95
N THR A 25 -2.61 -1.86 11.03
CA THR A 25 -3.70 -2.34 11.86
C THR A 25 -4.73 -1.24 12.03
N ARG A 26 -6.00 -1.62 12.04
CA ARG A 26 -7.15 -0.74 12.25
C ARG A 26 -7.98 -1.27 13.40
N ASN A 27 -8.54 -0.40 14.23
CA ASN A 27 -9.54 -0.82 15.21
C ASN A 27 -10.84 -1.22 14.52
N GLU A 28 -11.52 -2.27 14.96
CA GLU A 28 -12.71 -2.80 14.26
C GLU A 28 -13.80 -1.73 13.99
N LYS A 29 -13.99 -0.81 14.94
CA LYS A 29 -14.98 0.29 14.88
C LYS A 29 -14.50 1.53 14.10
N GLU A 30 -13.23 1.62 13.76
CA GLU A 30 -12.66 2.76 13.06
C GLU A 30 -12.99 2.68 11.56
N ARG A 31 -13.40 3.78 10.93
CA ARG A 31 -13.62 3.80 9.49
C ARG A 31 -12.28 3.67 8.74
N VAL A 32 -12.27 2.96 7.61
CA VAL A 32 -11.10 2.94 6.71
C VAL A 32 -10.78 4.37 6.29
N ASN A 33 -9.49 4.70 6.32
CA ASN A 33 -8.96 6.03 6.07
C ASN A 33 -7.58 5.89 5.41
N GLU A 34 -6.97 7.01 5.06
CA GLU A 34 -5.72 7.10 4.34
C GLU A 34 -4.54 6.43 5.07
N THR A 35 -4.61 6.26 6.39
CA THR A 35 -3.53 5.67 7.22
C THR A 35 -3.45 4.14 7.16
N HIS A 36 -4.47 3.50 6.57
CA HIS A 36 -4.66 2.04 6.57
C HIS A 36 -4.10 1.32 5.33
N SER A 37 -3.43 2.04 4.45
CA SER A 37 -2.80 1.51 3.25
C SER A 37 -1.49 2.23 2.96
N TRP A 38 -0.50 1.48 2.52
CA TRP A 38 0.73 2.04 1.99
C TRP A 38 0.49 2.70 0.63
N GLN A 39 1.12 3.87 0.40
CA GLN A 39 1.03 4.63 -0.84
C GLN A 39 2.40 4.81 -1.51
N THR A 40 2.41 5.21 -2.78
CA THR A 40 3.61 5.78 -3.40
C THR A 40 3.29 6.76 -4.53
N ASP A 41 4.09 7.82 -4.62
CA ASP A 41 3.98 8.84 -5.66
C ASP A 41 5.01 8.68 -6.79
N LYS A 42 5.76 7.58 -6.81
CA LYS A 42 6.76 7.36 -7.85
C LYS A 42 6.11 7.20 -9.22
N VAL A 43 6.52 8.03 -10.18
CA VAL A 43 5.99 8.07 -11.55
C VAL A 43 5.97 6.70 -12.22
N ILE A 44 7.02 5.90 -12.03
CA ILE A 44 7.10 4.53 -12.57
C ILE A 44 6.02 3.63 -11.97
N SER A 45 5.79 3.72 -10.65
CA SER A 45 4.74 2.95 -9.97
C SER A 45 3.34 3.39 -10.40
N ARG A 46 3.14 4.70 -10.55
CA ARG A 46 1.89 5.28 -11.06
C ARG A 46 1.59 4.83 -12.49
N PHE A 47 2.59 4.77 -13.36
CA PHE A 47 2.40 4.37 -14.75
C PHE A 47 2.15 2.86 -14.88
N ILE A 48 2.95 2.03 -14.21
CA ILE A 48 2.84 0.57 -14.30
C ILE A 48 1.53 0.07 -13.68
N LEU A 49 1.09 0.69 -12.59
CA LEU A 49 -0.10 0.26 -11.86
C LEU A 49 -1.32 1.15 -12.11
N ILE A 50 -1.26 2.04 -13.09
CA ILE A 50 -2.38 2.92 -13.48
C ILE A 50 -2.95 3.65 -12.26
N ASP A 51 -2.08 4.38 -11.55
CA ASP A 51 -2.38 5.14 -10.33
C ASP A 51 -2.92 4.33 -9.13
N LEU A 52 -2.89 2.98 -9.17
CA LEU A 52 -3.17 2.13 -8.00
C LEU A 52 -2.31 2.52 -6.80
N SER A 53 -1.15 3.15 -7.03
CA SER A 53 -0.28 3.61 -5.96
C SER A 53 -0.86 4.70 -5.05
N ARG A 54 -2.01 5.29 -5.40
CA ARG A 54 -2.82 6.17 -4.56
C ARG A 54 -3.98 5.45 -3.87
N HIS A 55 -3.82 4.14 -3.64
CA HIS A 55 -4.78 3.26 -2.99
C HIS A 55 -5.39 3.83 -1.70
N SER A 56 -4.58 4.54 -0.91
CA SER A 56 -5.03 5.19 0.33
C SER A 56 -6.14 6.22 0.09
N ASP A 57 -6.06 7.05 -0.96
CA ASP A 57 -7.13 8.01 -1.31
C ASP A 57 -8.34 7.32 -1.91
N HIS A 58 -8.13 6.23 -2.67
CA HIS A 58 -9.24 5.43 -3.17
C HIS A 58 -10.02 4.80 -2.01
N HIS A 59 -9.36 4.24 -1.01
CA HIS A 59 -10.05 3.70 0.16
C HIS A 59 -10.68 4.77 1.06
N PHE A 60 -10.13 5.99 1.07
CA PHE A 60 -10.74 7.11 1.77
C PHE A 60 -12.00 7.63 1.04
N TYR A 61 -11.95 7.73 -0.29
CA TYR A 61 -13.05 8.14 -1.16
C TYR A 61 -13.24 7.19 -2.36
N ALA A 62 -13.89 6.04 -2.12
CA ALA A 62 -14.00 4.97 -3.12
C ALA A 62 -14.74 5.36 -4.41
N SER A 63 -15.62 6.36 -4.36
CA SER A 63 -16.36 6.86 -5.54
C SER A 63 -15.57 7.84 -6.40
N LYS A 64 -14.35 8.20 -5.99
CA LYS A 64 -13.50 9.17 -6.68
C LYS A 64 -12.89 8.57 -7.95
N ALA A 65 -12.92 9.32 -9.05
CA ALA A 65 -12.36 8.86 -10.32
C ALA A 65 -10.82 8.74 -10.23
N TYR A 66 -10.25 7.68 -10.83
CA TYR A 66 -8.82 7.32 -10.67
C TYR A 66 -7.85 8.48 -10.97
N HIS A 67 -8.12 9.28 -12.00
CA HIS A 67 -7.27 10.40 -12.42
C HIS A 67 -7.26 11.57 -11.42
N THR A 68 -8.20 11.61 -10.48
CA THR A 68 -8.30 12.67 -9.46
C THR A 68 -7.74 12.23 -8.11
N LEU A 69 -7.28 10.99 -7.97
CA LEU A 69 -6.74 10.48 -6.71
C LEU A 69 -5.58 11.37 -6.24
N GLN A 70 -5.48 11.63 -4.94
CA GLN A 70 -4.48 12.53 -4.34
C GLN A 70 -3.53 11.78 -3.41
N HIS A 71 -2.38 12.41 -3.15
CA HIS A 71 -1.45 11.96 -2.14
C HIS A 71 -1.89 12.49 -0.77
N HIS A 72 -1.80 11.67 0.27
CA HIS A 72 -2.09 12.08 1.64
C HIS A 72 -0.83 12.02 2.49
N GLU A 73 -0.44 13.14 3.11
CA GLU A 73 0.79 13.20 3.93
C GLU A 73 0.76 12.23 5.12
N LYS A 74 -0.44 11.89 5.60
CA LYS A 74 -0.66 10.97 6.72
C LYS A 74 -0.49 9.49 6.35
N SER A 75 -0.50 9.17 5.07
CA SER A 75 -0.43 7.78 4.60
C SER A 75 1.02 7.28 4.59
N PRO A 76 1.27 6.04 5.04
CA PRO A 76 2.61 5.48 5.07
C PRO A 76 3.13 5.23 3.64
N VAL A 77 4.39 5.58 3.35
CA VAL A 77 4.94 5.53 1.99
C VAL A 77 5.81 4.30 1.77
N LEU A 78 5.57 3.56 0.68
CA LEU A 78 6.40 2.39 0.32
C LEU A 78 7.84 2.81 0.00
N PRO A 79 8.85 2.18 0.65
CA PRO A 79 10.24 2.49 0.40
C PRO A 79 10.62 2.02 -1.01
N GLY A 80 10.91 3.00 -1.86
CA GLY A 80 11.34 2.74 -3.24
C GLY A 80 10.18 2.59 -4.25
N GLY A 81 8.92 2.67 -3.82
CA GLY A 81 7.72 2.48 -4.65
C GLY A 81 7.31 1.01 -4.85
N TYR A 82 6.37 0.74 -5.75
CA TYR A 82 5.90 -0.64 -5.96
C TYR A 82 6.94 -1.53 -6.63
N ALA A 83 7.75 -0.98 -7.54
CA ALA A 83 8.76 -1.77 -8.23
C ALA A 83 9.72 -2.41 -7.21
N SER A 84 10.22 -1.64 -6.25
CA SER A 84 11.05 -2.20 -5.17
C SER A 84 10.25 -3.09 -4.25
N ALA A 85 9.01 -2.73 -3.88
CA ALA A 85 8.19 -3.53 -2.97
C ALA A 85 7.91 -4.93 -3.54
N ILE A 86 7.61 -5.05 -4.83
CA ILE A 86 7.43 -6.33 -5.54
C ILE A 86 8.71 -7.17 -5.45
N TYR A 87 9.88 -6.62 -5.79
CA TYR A 87 11.11 -7.43 -5.72
C TYR A 87 11.50 -7.78 -4.28
N MET A 88 11.29 -6.88 -3.32
CA MET A 88 11.62 -7.12 -1.91
C MET A 88 10.68 -8.13 -1.27
N ALA A 89 9.36 -8.07 -1.53
CA ALA A 89 8.38 -8.98 -0.95
C ALA A 89 8.53 -10.43 -1.47
N LEU A 90 9.17 -10.64 -2.63
CA LEU A 90 9.60 -11.98 -3.08
C LEU A 90 10.73 -12.56 -2.23
N ILE A 91 11.46 -11.75 -1.46
CA ILE A 91 12.58 -12.15 -0.60
C ILE A 91 12.25 -11.77 0.85
N PRO A 92 11.54 -12.63 1.61
CA PRO A 92 10.99 -12.27 2.92
C PRO A 92 11.98 -11.66 3.93
N PRO A 93 13.25 -12.13 4.04
CA PRO A 93 14.22 -11.51 4.94
C PRO A 93 14.48 -10.02 4.63
N ILE A 94 14.55 -9.65 3.35
CA ILE A 94 14.76 -8.26 2.92
C ILE A 94 13.51 -7.45 3.21
N TRP A 95 12.34 -7.98 2.86
CA TRP A 95 11.06 -7.35 3.10
C TRP A 95 10.86 -6.98 4.58
N PHE A 96 11.02 -7.96 5.48
CA PHE A 96 10.85 -7.72 6.92
C PHE A 96 11.87 -6.73 7.45
N HIS A 97 13.14 -6.83 7.04
CA HIS A 97 14.19 -5.90 7.47
C HIS A 97 13.87 -4.44 7.13
N VAL A 98 13.32 -4.19 5.94
CA VAL A 98 13.03 -2.84 5.46
C VAL A 98 11.69 -2.33 6.01
N ILE A 99 10.62 -3.12 5.88
CA ILE A 99 9.27 -2.67 6.21
C ILE A 99 9.05 -2.59 7.71
N HIS A 100 9.62 -3.48 8.53
CA HIS A 100 9.46 -3.40 9.99
C HIS A 100 10.06 -2.11 10.54
N LYS A 101 11.21 -1.67 10.04
CA LYS A 101 11.80 -0.37 10.42
C LYS A 101 10.85 0.80 10.13
N ARG A 102 10.31 0.84 8.91
CA ARG A 102 9.33 1.86 8.48
C ARG A 102 8.05 1.82 9.30
N LEU A 103 7.56 0.63 9.59
CA LEU A 103 6.34 0.43 10.38
C LEU A 103 6.53 0.92 11.83
N THR A 104 7.69 0.67 12.44
CA THR A 104 8.02 1.19 13.76
C THR A 104 8.10 2.71 13.78
N GLU A 105 8.74 3.33 12.78
CA GLU A 105 8.78 4.79 12.62
C GLU A 105 7.37 5.37 12.48
N TYR A 106 6.57 4.78 11.58
CA TYR A 106 5.21 5.22 11.30
C TYR A 106 4.28 5.13 12.52
N ARG A 107 4.33 4.02 13.27
CA ARG A 107 3.53 3.84 14.49
C ARG A 107 3.83 4.92 15.53
N LYS A 108 5.09 5.34 15.68
CA LYS A 108 5.46 6.45 16.57
C LYS A 108 4.82 7.77 16.12
N THR A 109 4.85 8.06 14.82
CA THR A 109 4.24 9.27 14.27
C THR A 109 2.73 9.29 14.49
N VAL A 110 2.03 8.19 14.24
CA VAL A 110 0.58 8.08 14.47
C VAL A 110 0.25 8.22 15.96
N GLN A 111 0.97 7.52 16.84
CA GLN A 111 0.74 7.59 18.29
C GLN A 111 0.93 9.01 18.85
N ASN A 112 1.90 9.76 18.35
CA ASN A 112 2.15 11.14 18.75
C ASN A 112 1.11 12.15 18.22
N SER A 113 0.31 11.77 17.20
CA SER A 113 -0.73 12.63 16.62
C SER A 113 -2.11 12.50 17.31
N VAL A 114 -2.25 11.51 18.20
CA VAL A 114 -3.49 11.22 18.96
C VAL A 114 -3.33 11.62 20.45
N GLY A 115 -2.17 12.14 20.83
CA GLY A 115 -1.85 12.62 22.19
C GLY A 115 -2.10 14.11 22.40
#